data_AF-A0A151SUZ4-F1
#
_entry.id   AF-A0A151SUZ4-F1
#
_cell.length_a   1.000
_cell.length_b   1.000
_cell.length_c   1.000
_cell.angle_alpha   90.00
_cell.angle_beta   90.00
_cell.angle_gamma   90.00
#
_symmetry.space_group_name_H-M   'P 1'
#
loop_
_entity.id
_entity.type
_entity.pdbx_description
1 polymer ?
#
loop_
_entity_poly.entity_id
_entity_poly.type
_entity_poly.pdbx_seq_one_letter_code
_entity_poly.pdbx_strand_id
1 'polypeptide(L)'
;MDQETFVQTLKELFSGCNMHFGSPVKKLFDMLKGGLCEPRVALYREGLSFFQKRQHYHLLRKHQNNMVSNLCQIRDAWLNCRGYSIEERLRVLNIMRSQKSLMYEEDLDF
;
A
#
# COMPACT_ATOMS: atom_id res chain seq x y z
N MET A 1 -0.81 6.00 -32.68
CA MET A 1 -2.27 6.18 -32.83
C MET A 1 -2.48 6.69 -34.23
N ASP A 2 -3.19 5.95 -35.05
CA ASP A 2 -3.60 6.39 -36.38
C ASP A 2 -4.64 7.52 -36.28
N GLN A 3 -4.75 8.31 -37.36
CA GLN A 3 -5.60 9.49 -37.40
C GLN A 3 -7.09 9.15 -37.24
N GLU A 4 -7.54 8.00 -37.75
CA GLU A 4 -8.91 7.53 -37.60
C GLU A 4 -9.24 7.23 -36.14
N THR A 5 -8.36 6.52 -35.44
CA THR A 5 -8.50 6.21 -34.02
C THR A 5 -8.50 7.46 -33.15
N PHE A 6 -7.70 8.48 -33.49
CA PHE A 6 -7.72 9.76 -32.79
C PHE A 6 -9.08 10.47 -32.93
N VAL A 7 -9.59 10.58 -34.16
CA VAL A 7 -10.88 11.23 -34.44
C VAL A 7 -12.03 10.48 -33.77
N GLN A 8 -12.00 9.15 -33.81
CA GLN A 8 -13.01 8.32 -33.15
C GLN A 8 -12.97 8.49 -31.63
N THR A 9 -11.77 8.52 -31.03
CA THR A 9 -11.60 8.76 -29.59
C THR A 9 -12.13 10.14 -29.18
N LEU A 10 -11.88 11.19 -29.97
CA LEU A 10 -12.43 12.52 -29.72
C LEU A 10 -13.95 12.53 -29.78
N LYS A 11 -14.53 11.84 -30.77
CA LYS A 11 -15.99 11.73 -30.90
C LYS A 11 -16.59 11.08 -29.64
N GLU A 12 -16.02 9.96 -29.20
CA GLU A 12 -16.46 9.25 -28.00
C GLU A 12 -16.28 10.06 -26.71
N LEU A 13 -15.16 10.79 -26.60
CA LEU A 13 -14.89 11.68 -25.47
C LEU A 13 -15.97 12.77 -25.35
N PHE A 14 -16.26 13.48 -26.45
CA PHE A 14 -17.19 14.60 -26.45
C PHE A 14 -18.67 14.17 -26.47
N SER A 15 -18.99 12.95 -26.94
CA SER A 15 -20.32 12.36 -26.76
C SER A 15 -20.60 11.90 -25.33
N GLY A 16 -19.61 12.00 -24.45
CA GLY A 16 -19.75 11.64 -23.04
C GLY A 16 -19.75 10.13 -22.79
N CYS A 17 -19.13 9.34 -23.69
CA CYS A 17 -19.01 7.90 -23.50
C CYS A 17 -18.21 7.55 -22.24
N ASN A 18 -18.49 6.36 -21.69
CA ASN A 18 -17.72 5.82 -20.58
C ASN A 18 -16.36 5.34 -21.08
N MET A 19 -15.28 5.91 -20.55
CA MET A 19 -13.91 5.53 -20.94
C MET A 19 -13.19 4.80 -19.81
N HIS A 20 -13.14 5.40 -18.61
CA HIS A 20 -12.44 4.82 -17.47
C HIS A 20 -13.16 5.20 -16.18
N PHE A 21 -14.09 4.32 -15.77
CA PHE A 21 -14.98 4.53 -14.62
C PHE A 21 -15.81 5.83 -14.71
N GLY A 22 -16.38 6.09 -15.88
CA GLY A 22 -17.28 7.20 -16.16
C GLY A 22 -16.91 8.00 -17.41
N SER A 23 -17.72 9.03 -17.67
CA SER A 23 -17.45 10.04 -18.70
C SER A 23 -16.41 11.05 -18.20
N PRO A 24 -15.28 11.24 -18.91
CA PRO A 24 -14.27 12.23 -18.50
C PRO A 24 -14.81 13.66 -18.48
N VAL A 25 -15.69 14.00 -19.43
CA VAL A 25 -16.34 15.32 -19.49
C VAL A 25 -17.18 15.55 -18.25
N LYS A 26 -18.04 14.58 -17.89
CA LYS A 26 -18.85 14.66 -16.67
C LYS A 26 -17.95 14.79 -15.42
N LYS A 27 -16.91 13.97 -15.32
CA LYS A 27 -15.96 14.00 -14.20
C LYS A 27 -15.26 15.36 -14.07
N LEU A 28 -14.86 15.97 -15.19
CA LEU A 28 -14.28 17.31 -15.20
C LEU A 28 -15.27 18.34 -14.65
N PHE A 29 -16.52 18.33 -15.13
CA PHE A 29 -17.55 19.23 -14.63
C PHE A 29 -17.83 19.02 -13.14
N ASP A 30 -17.87 17.78 -12.68
CA ASP A 30 -18.07 17.45 -11.26
C ASP A 30 -16.88 17.93 -10.41
N MET A 31 -15.65 17.83 -10.92
CA MET A 31 -14.45 18.37 -10.25
C MET A 31 -14.48 19.89 -10.14
N LEU A 32 -14.90 20.58 -11.22
CA LEU A 32 -15.04 22.03 -11.23
C LEU A 32 -16.13 22.49 -10.25
N LYS A 33 -17.31 21.88 -10.30
CA LYS A 33 -18.42 22.17 -9.37
C LYS A 33 -18.06 21.88 -7.92
N GLY A 34 -17.29 20.81 -7.68
CA GLY A 34 -16.83 20.41 -6.35
C GLY A 34 -15.63 21.21 -5.81
N GLY A 35 -15.15 22.23 -6.53
CA GLY A 35 -14.03 23.06 -6.09
C GLY A 35 -12.67 22.34 -6.09
N LEU A 36 -12.57 21.14 -6.68
CA LEU A 36 -11.35 20.34 -6.68
C LEU A 36 -10.24 20.95 -7.53
N CYS A 37 -10.59 21.87 -8.42
CA CYS A 37 -9.67 22.64 -9.26
C CYS A 37 -9.28 23.99 -8.63
N GLU A 38 -9.78 24.32 -7.43
CA GLU A 38 -9.35 25.52 -6.73
C GLU A 38 -7.87 25.41 -6.35
N PRO A 39 -7.02 26.42 -6.64
CA PRO A 39 -5.58 26.33 -6.38
C PRO A 39 -5.23 25.96 -4.95
N ARG A 40 -5.97 26.49 -3.96
CA ARG A 40 -5.75 26.17 -2.54
C ARG A 40 -6.04 24.70 -2.25
N VAL A 41 -7.18 24.19 -2.73
CA VAL A 41 -7.57 22.79 -2.57
C VAL A 41 -6.58 21.86 -3.28
N ALA A 42 -6.12 22.22 -4.47
CA ALA A 42 -5.12 21.48 -5.22
C ALA A 42 -3.80 21.34 -4.43
N LEU A 43 -3.29 22.44 -3.87
CA LEU A 43 -2.08 22.44 -3.03
C LEU A 43 -2.23 21.57 -1.78
N TYR A 44 -3.38 21.63 -1.09
CA TYR A 44 -3.64 20.78 0.08
C TYR A 44 -3.66 19.29 -0.28
N ARG A 45 -4.26 18.92 -1.42
CA ARG A 45 -4.31 17.53 -1.88
C ARG A 45 -2.93 17.01 -2.26
N GLU A 46 -2.11 17.85 -2.89
CA GLU A 46 -0.71 17.50 -3.18
C GLU A 46 0.09 17.29 -1.89
N GLY A 47 -0.05 18.18 -0.92
CA GLY A 47 0.55 18.03 0.41
C GLY A 47 0.12 16.74 1.11
N LEU A 48 -1.18 16.45 1.12
CA LEU A 48 -1.72 15.20 1.67
C LEU A 48 -1.13 13.97 0.97
N SER A 49 -1.07 13.97 -0.36
CA SER A 49 -0.48 12.88 -1.14
C SER A 49 0.99 12.67 -0.80
N PHE A 50 1.75 13.76 -0.61
CA PHE A 50 3.13 13.70 -0.17
C PHE A 50 3.27 13.04 1.22
N PHE A 51 2.45 13.43 2.19
CA PHE A 51 2.47 12.82 3.52
C PHE A 51 2.09 11.34 3.49
N GLN A 52 1.06 10.97 2.74
CA GLN A 52 0.66 9.57 2.55
C GLN A 52 1.77 8.74 1.92
N LYS A 53 2.44 9.27 0.88
CA LYS A 53 3.58 8.60 0.23
C LYS A 53 4.74 8.43 1.20
N ARG A 54 5.06 9.46 1.98
CA ARG A 54 6.11 9.39 3.02
C ARG A 54 5.77 8.33 4.07
N GLN A 55 4.55 8.32 4.59
CA GLN A 55 4.07 7.32 5.56
C GLN A 55 4.18 5.90 4.97
N HIS A 56 3.75 5.72 3.73
CA HIS A 56 3.85 4.44 3.03
C HIS A 56 5.29 3.91 3.01
N TYR A 57 6.28 4.74 2.65
CA TYR A 57 7.68 4.30 2.65
C TYR A 57 8.23 3.99 4.05
N HIS A 58 7.81 4.73 5.08
CA HIS A 58 8.17 4.39 6.46
C HIS A 58 7.62 3.03 6.88
N LEU A 59 6.35 2.75 6.56
CA LEU A 59 5.72 1.46 6.85
C LEU A 59 6.39 0.33 6.05
N LEU A 60 6.70 0.56 4.78
CA LEU A 60 7.41 -0.42 3.95
C LEU A 60 8.78 -0.75 4.53
N ARG A 61 9.56 0.26 4.93
CA ARG A 61 10.86 0.05 5.58
C ARG A 61 10.72 -0.70 6.90
N LYS A 62 9.74 -0.31 7.76
CA LYS A 62 9.46 -1.01 9.03
C LYS A 62 9.15 -2.48 8.78
N HIS A 63 8.29 -2.76 7.80
CA HIS A 63 7.92 -4.12 7.41
C HIS A 63 9.13 -4.94 6.95
N GLN A 64 9.94 -4.39 6.04
CA GLN A 64 11.15 -5.06 5.54
C GLN A 64 12.18 -5.32 6.65
N ASN A 65 12.43 -4.34 7.52
CA ASN A 65 13.31 -4.51 8.67
C ASN A 65 12.79 -5.59 9.63
N ASN A 66 11.47 -5.63 9.86
CA ASN A 66 10.85 -6.66 10.68
C ASN A 66 11.00 -8.04 10.06
N MET A 67 10.86 -8.19 8.74
CA MET A 67 11.12 -9.47 8.06
C MET A 67 12.56 -9.94 8.26
N VAL A 68 13.55 -9.05 8.08
CA VAL A 68 14.97 -9.39 8.29
C VAL A 68 15.24 -9.76 9.75
N SER A 69 14.73 -8.97 10.69
CA SER A 69 14.84 -9.25 12.12
C SER A 69 14.23 -10.61 12.49
N ASN A 70 13.06 -10.94 11.93
CA ASN A 70 12.43 -12.25 12.11
C ASN A 70 13.36 -13.37 11.61
N LEU A 71 13.93 -13.25 10.42
CA LEU A 71 14.84 -14.27 9.89
C LEU A 71 16.08 -14.46 10.76
N CYS A 72 16.67 -13.37 11.26
CA CYS A 72 17.79 -13.45 12.21
C CYS A 72 17.39 -14.17 13.51
N GLN A 73 16.23 -13.84 14.08
CA GLN A 73 15.71 -14.51 15.28
C GLN A 73 15.49 -16.01 15.06
N ILE A 74 14.95 -16.41 13.90
CA ILE A 74 14.77 -17.83 13.54
C ILE A 74 16.12 -18.54 13.51
N ARG A 75 17.10 -17.96 12.80
CA ARG A 75 18.46 -18.49 12.72
C ARG A 75 19.06 -18.68 14.11
N ASP A 76 19.00 -17.64 14.95
CA ASP A 76 19.62 -17.64 16.27
C ASP A 76 18.94 -18.66 17.21
N ALA A 77 17.62 -18.78 17.15
CA ALA A 77 16.87 -19.81 17.88
C ALA A 77 17.29 -21.22 17.47
N TRP A 78 17.42 -21.49 16.16
CA TRP A 78 17.81 -22.81 15.67
C TRP A 78 19.28 -23.15 15.97
N LEU A 79 20.18 -22.16 16.01
CA LEU A 79 21.56 -22.35 16.46
C LEU A 79 21.64 -22.82 17.92
N ASN A 80 20.70 -22.40 18.77
CA ASN A 80 20.61 -22.82 20.17
C ASN A 80 19.98 -24.22 20.34
N CYS A 81 19.31 -24.75 19.31
CA CYS A 81 18.70 -26.08 19.28
C CYS A 81 19.61 -27.14 18.61
N ARG A 82 20.89 -27.21 19.01
CA ARG A 82 21.81 -28.23 18.47
C ARG A 82 21.35 -29.63 18.88
N GLY A 83 21.25 -30.54 17.91
CA GLY A 83 20.77 -31.91 18.11
C GLY A 83 19.26 -32.13 17.89
N TYR A 84 18.48 -31.06 17.71
CA TYR A 84 17.04 -31.17 17.49
C TYR A 84 16.72 -31.64 16.06
N SER A 85 15.67 -32.43 15.92
CA SER A 85 15.07 -32.75 14.62
C SER A 85 14.42 -31.51 13.99
N ILE A 86 14.09 -31.58 12.71
CA ILE A 86 13.44 -30.49 11.99
C ILE A 86 12.06 -30.18 12.61
N GLU A 87 11.32 -31.21 13.02
CA GLU A 87 10.01 -31.11 13.65
C GLU A 87 10.07 -30.38 15.00
N GLU A 88 11.11 -30.64 15.80
CA GLU A 88 11.34 -29.99 17.08
C GLU A 88 11.67 -28.50 16.90
N ARG A 89 12.50 -28.18 15.89
CA ARG A 89 12.82 -26.78 15.52
C ARG A 89 11.59 -26.01 15.04
N LEU A 90 10.68 -26.65 14.30
CA LEU A 90 9.41 -26.05 13.88
C LEU A 90 8.47 -25.80 15.05
N ARG A 91 8.43 -26.69 16.06
CA ARG A 91 7.64 -26.45 17.29
C ARG A 91 8.16 -25.25 18.07
N VAL A 92 9.47 -25.14 18.27
CA VAL A 92 10.09 -23.98 18.93
C VAL A 92 9.75 -22.69 18.20
N LEU A 93 9.84 -22.70 16.86
CA LEU A 93 9.49 -21.55 16.05
C LEU A 93 8.01 -21.13 16.21
N ASN A 94 7.08 -22.08 16.24
CA ASN A 94 5.66 -21.79 16.44
C ASN A 94 5.37 -21.19 17.82
N ILE A 95 6.05 -21.68 18.88
CA ILE A 95 5.93 -21.12 20.24
C ILE A 95 6.47 -19.69 20.28
N MET A 96 7.61 -19.42 19.66
CA MET A 96 8.17 -18.06 19.60
C MET A 96 7.25 -17.10 18.82
N ARG A 97 6.62 -17.60 17.74
CA ARG A 97 5.70 -16.80 16.93
C ARG A 97 4.41 -16.45 17.69
N SER A 98 3.86 -17.37 18.47
CA SER A 98 2.67 -17.08 19.29
C SER A 98 2.96 -16.07 20.40
N GLN A 99 4.11 -16.17 21.08
CA GLN A 99 4.54 -15.19 22.08
C GLN A 99 4.76 -13.80 21.46
N LYS A 100 5.38 -13.74 20.28
CA LYS A 100 5.62 -12.47 19.58
C LYS A 100 4.33 -11.81 19.11
N SER A 101 3.33 -12.60 18.69
CA SER A 101 2.00 -12.09 18.33
C SER A 101 1.29 -11.44 19.51
N LEU A 102 1.35 -12.06 20.69
CA LEU A 102 0.76 -11.55 21.93
C LEU A 102 1.37 -10.19 22.34
N MET A 103 2.69 -10.00 22.16
CA MET A 103 3.34 -8.71 22.45
C MET A 103 2.99 -7.58 21.47
N TYR A 104 2.74 -7.88 20.18
CA TYR A 104 2.39 -6.83 19.21
C TYR A 104 0.92 -6.38 19.27
N GLU A 105 0.02 -7.21 19.82
CA GLU A 105 -1.37 -6.81 20.05
C GLU A 105 -1.49 -5.77 21.16
N GLU A 106 -0.66 -5.83 22.21
CA GLU A 106 -0.63 -4.86 23.30
C GLU A 106 -0.13 -3.46 22.88
N ASP A 107 0.71 -3.38 21.83
CA ASP A 107 1.32 -2.13 21.35
C ASP A 107 0.44 -1.33 20.36
N LEU A 108 -0.73 -1.89 19.94
CA LEU A 108 -1.63 -1.27 18.96
C LEU A 108 -2.84 -0.55 19.60
N ASP A 109 -2.93 -0.50 20.93
CA ASP A 109 -4.03 0.11 21.70
C ASP A 109 -3.86 1.64 21.97
N PHE A 110 -3.19 2.39 21.08
CA PHE A 110 -3.06 3.87 21.17
C PHE A 110 -3.50 4.60 19.91
#